data_AF-A0A7C1L130-F1
#
_entry.id   AF-A0A7C1L130-F1
#
_cell.length_a   1.000
_cell.length_b   1.000
_cell.length_c   1.000
_cell.angle_alpha   90.00
_cell.angle_beta   90.00
_cell.angle_gamma   90.00
#
_symmetry.space_group_name_H-M   'P 1'
#
loop_
_entity.id
_entity.type
_entity.pdbx_description
1 polymer ?
#
loop_
_entity_poly.entity_id
_entity_poly.type
_entity_poly.pdbx_seq_one_letter_code
_entity_poly.pdbx_strand_id
1 'polypeptide(L)'
;MDAPIIIAGSGRSGTTWVQDVLAIANDRDTVFEPLHPAGAKKARPFSYKYHDPSEKVDDLYRFINTALKGEMRTLWAVYRIRPDKFNPIKHKPKYVIAHFRKFLTHLRKYKLPSGQRALVVKFIRANLLLPWMSQNFNSPMVLLLRHPCAVIASRLSIPDRDWDAQVAIDRY
;
A
#
# COMPACT_ATOMS: atom_id res chain seq x y z
N MET A 1 19.06 -13.11 -2.39
CA MET A 1 18.08 -12.43 -1.50
C MET A 1 16.80 -13.23 -1.53
N ASP A 2 16.13 -13.37 -0.40
CA ASP A 2 14.84 -14.05 -0.34
C ASP A 2 13.80 -13.34 -1.20
N ALA A 3 12.82 -14.11 -1.68
CA ALA A 3 11.66 -13.54 -2.36
C ALA A 3 10.94 -12.52 -1.46
N PRO A 4 10.40 -11.43 -2.04
CA PRO A 4 9.60 -10.48 -1.30
C PRO A 4 8.29 -11.13 -0.84
N ILE A 5 7.82 -10.77 0.35
CA ILE A 5 6.54 -11.24 0.89
C ILE A 5 5.46 -10.24 0.49
N ILE A 6 4.38 -10.74 -0.10
CA ILE A 6 3.21 -9.95 -0.45
C ILE A 6 2.17 -10.06 0.66
N ILE A 7 1.70 -8.93 1.16
CA ILE A 7 0.56 -8.87 2.08
C ILE A 7 -0.62 -8.26 1.35
N ALA A 8 -1.74 -8.95 1.32
CA ALA A 8 -3.01 -8.48 0.80
C ALA A 8 -4.10 -8.49 1.86
N GLY A 9 -5.22 -7.81 1.59
CA GLY A 9 -6.35 -7.74 2.50
C GLY A 9 -7.12 -6.44 2.36
N SER A 10 -8.20 -6.29 3.13
CA SER A 10 -8.97 -5.05 3.12
C SER A 10 -8.24 -3.92 3.85
N GLY A 11 -8.53 -2.67 3.47
CA GLY A 11 -8.23 -1.55 4.35
C GLY A 11 -8.94 -1.77 5.70
N ARG A 12 -8.28 -1.46 6.82
CA ARG A 12 -8.78 -1.66 8.19
C ARG A 12 -8.78 -3.11 8.71
N SER A 13 -8.24 -4.07 7.97
CA SER A 13 -8.07 -5.45 8.48
C SER A 13 -6.83 -5.67 9.35
N GLY A 14 -5.94 -4.67 9.48
CA GLY A 14 -4.70 -4.78 10.26
C GLY A 14 -3.44 -5.03 9.41
N THR A 15 -3.56 -5.01 8.07
CA THR A 15 -2.44 -5.26 7.14
C THR A 15 -1.20 -4.41 7.38
N THR A 16 -1.35 -3.14 7.79
CA THR A 16 -0.21 -2.27 8.11
C THR A 16 0.55 -2.75 9.35
N TRP A 17 -0.15 -3.23 10.38
CA TRP A 17 0.49 -3.75 11.59
C TRP A 17 1.22 -5.07 11.29
N VAL A 18 0.57 -5.98 10.54
CA VAL A 18 1.18 -7.24 10.10
C VAL A 18 2.44 -6.97 9.27
N GLN A 19 2.40 -6.00 8.35
CA GLN A 19 3.58 -5.60 7.58
C GLN A 19 4.72 -5.14 8.49
N ASP A 20 4.45 -4.26 9.45
CA ASP A 20 5.47 -3.74 10.36
C ASP A 20 6.10 -4.86 11.21
N VAL A 21 5.27 -5.74 11.78
CA VAL A 21 5.75 -6.86 12.61
C VAL A 21 6.57 -7.85 11.80
N LEU A 22 6.10 -8.26 10.62
CA LEU A 22 6.84 -9.17 9.75
C LEU A 22 8.16 -8.56 9.28
N ALA A 23 8.16 -7.27 8.95
CA ALA A 23 9.37 -6.58 8.53
C ALA A 23 10.41 -6.52 9.65
N ILE A 24 9.99 -6.11 10.85
CA ILE A 24 10.89 -6.00 12.02
C ILE A 24 11.41 -7.37 12.43
N ALA A 25 10.54 -8.38 12.55
CA ALA A 25 10.92 -9.70 13.04
C ALA A 25 11.87 -10.46 12.10
N ASN A 26 11.90 -10.11 10.81
CA ASN A 26 12.67 -10.82 9.79
C ASN A 26 13.76 -9.95 9.13
N ASP A 27 14.07 -8.77 9.70
CA ASP A 27 15.00 -7.77 9.14
C ASP A 27 14.76 -7.44 7.65
N ARG A 28 13.49 -7.17 7.30
CA ARG A 28 13.06 -6.86 5.93
C ARG A 28 12.72 -5.39 5.76
N ASP A 29 12.95 -4.87 4.56
CA ASP A 29 12.50 -3.53 4.18
C ASP A 29 11.03 -3.55 3.73
N THR A 30 10.35 -2.40 3.72
CA THR A 30 8.91 -2.33 3.40
C THR A 30 8.61 -1.48 2.19
N VAL A 31 7.61 -1.89 1.41
CA VAL A 31 6.96 -1.04 0.39
C VAL A 31 5.47 -0.94 0.70
N PHE A 32 4.97 0.29 0.85
CA PHE A 32 3.63 0.57 1.34
C PHE A 32 2.65 0.95 0.23
N GLU A 33 1.61 0.12 0.05
CA GLU A 33 0.49 0.33 -0.88
C GLU A 33 0.89 0.91 -2.25
N PRO A 34 1.68 0.18 -3.08
CA PRO A 34 2.10 0.65 -4.40
C PRO A 34 0.93 1.06 -5.28
N LEU A 35 -0.18 0.32 -5.20
CA LEU A 35 -1.40 0.58 -5.96
C LEU A 35 -2.20 1.80 -5.45
N HIS A 36 -1.76 2.51 -4.42
CA HIS A 36 -2.41 3.75 -4.03
C HIS A 36 -2.12 4.85 -5.08
N PRO A 37 -3.08 5.71 -5.45
CA PRO A 37 -2.82 6.84 -6.35
C PRO A 37 -1.73 7.82 -5.88
N ALA A 38 -1.51 7.87 -4.56
CA ALA A 38 -0.43 8.64 -3.92
C ALA A 38 0.95 7.94 -4.02
N GLY A 39 0.96 6.61 -4.21
CA GLY A 39 2.16 5.82 -4.45
C GLY A 39 2.68 5.98 -5.87
N ALA A 40 1.78 5.86 -6.85
CA ALA A 40 2.06 6.13 -8.25
C ALA A 40 0.79 6.47 -9.01
N LYS A 41 0.76 7.55 -9.80
CA LYS A 41 -0.39 7.86 -10.68
C LYS A 41 -0.68 6.72 -11.67
N LYS A 42 0.37 6.02 -12.11
CA LYS A 42 0.32 4.83 -12.98
C LYS A 42 -0.37 3.62 -12.34
N ALA A 43 -0.68 3.64 -11.04
CA ALA A 43 -1.40 2.55 -10.36
C ALA A 43 -2.90 2.50 -10.68
N ARG A 44 -3.49 3.60 -11.17
CA ARG A 44 -4.94 3.72 -11.35
C ARG A 44 -5.56 2.61 -12.23
N PRO A 45 -4.98 2.24 -13.39
CA PRO A 45 -5.56 1.20 -14.25
C PRO A 45 -5.64 -0.17 -13.58
N PHE A 46 -4.78 -0.45 -12.60
CA PHE A 46 -4.65 -1.77 -11.97
C PHE A 46 -5.37 -1.88 -10.62
N SER A 47 -5.73 -0.75 -10.02
CA SER A 47 -6.29 -0.71 -8.67
C SER A 47 -7.70 -1.28 -8.64
N TYR A 48 -7.94 -2.29 -7.79
CA TYR A 48 -9.23 -2.97 -7.65
C TYR A 48 -9.73 -3.66 -8.93
N LYS A 49 -8.84 -4.00 -9.86
CA LYS A 49 -9.19 -4.73 -11.08
C LYS A 49 -8.83 -6.22 -10.95
N TYR A 50 -9.67 -7.04 -11.56
CA TYR A 50 -9.38 -8.44 -11.81
C TYR A 50 -8.65 -8.56 -13.15
N HIS A 51 -7.69 -9.48 -13.22
CA HIS A 51 -7.05 -9.92 -14.45
C HIS A 51 -7.05 -11.44 -14.45
N ASP A 52 -7.30 -12.03 -15.62
CA ASP A 52 -7.25 -13.48 -15.75
C ASP A 52 -5.81 -13.95 -15.49
N PRO A 53 -5.57 -15.00 -14.67
CA PRO A 53 -4.22 -15.42 -14.34
C PRO A 53 -3.32 -15.73 -15.54
N SER A 54 -3.92 -16.23 -16.63
CA SER A 54 -3.22 -16.57 -17.87
C SER A 54 -2.94 -15.36 -18.77
N GLU A 55 -3.55 -14.21 -18.49
CA GLU A 55 -3.40 -12.99 -19.26
C GLU A 55 -2.00 -12.39 -19.08
N LYS A 56 -1.32 -12.12 -20.20
CA LYS A 56 -0.06 -11.39 -20.20
C LYS A 56 -0.33 -9.89 -20.21
N VAL A 57 -0.14 -9.26 -19.06
CA VAL A 57 -0.35 -7.82 -18.88
C VAL A 57 0.99 -7.15 -18.55
N ASP A 58 1.76 -6.82 -19.59
CA ASP A 58 3.17 -6.37 -19.44
C ASP A 58 3.34 -5.11 -18.59
N ASP A 59 2.41 -4.16 -18.68
CA ASP A 59 2.47 -2.93 -17.88
C ASP A 59 2.18 -3.19 -16.40
N LEU A 60 1.24 -4.11 -16.11
CA LEU A 60 0.96 -4.55 -14.74
C LEU A 60 2.16 -5.32 -14.19
N TYR A 61 2.75 -6.22 -14.97
CA TYR A 61 3.95 -6.96 -14.60
C TYR A 61 5.10 -6.02 -14.26
N ARG A 62 5.41 -5.08 -15.17
CA ARG A 62 6.45 -4.08 -14.92
C ARG A 62 6.18 -3.28 -13.65
N PHE A 63 4.93 -2.85 -13.45
CA PHE A 63 4.54 -2.08 -12.27
C PHE A 63 4.72 -2.87 -10.95
N ILE A 64 4.21 -4.10 -10.89
CA ILE A 64 4.33 -4.94 -9.70
C ILE A 64 5.80 -5.31 -9.47
N ASN A 65 6.55 -5.65 -10.52
CA ASN A 65 7.97 -5.97 -10.43
C ASN A 65 8.80 -4.80 -9.85
N THR A 66 8.56 -3.55 -10.29
CA THR A 66 9.20 -2.36 -9.71
C THR A 66 8.90 -2.23 -8.21
N ALA A 67 7.68 -2.56 -7.77
CA ALA A 67 7.34 -2.56 -6.34
C ALA A 67 8.06 -3.70 -5.58
N LEU A 68 8.09 -4.91 -6.14
CA LEU A 68 8.72 -6.09 -5.56
C LEU A 68 10.26 -6.02 -5.54
N LYS A 69 10.87 -5.16 -6.37
CA LYS A 69 12.30 -4.84 -6.34
C LYS A 69 12.66 -3.65 -5.42
N GLY A 70 11.67 -2.99 -4.83
CA GLY A 70 11.92 -1.84 -3.94
C GLY A 70 12.36 -0.57 -4.66
N GLU A 71 12.12 -0.51 -5.98
CA GLU A 71 12.45 0.64 -6.84
C GLU A 71 11.42 1.78 -6.68
N MET A 72 10.26 1.51 -6.07
CA MET A 72 9.24 2.52 -5.78
C MET A 72 9.61 3.35 -4.54
N ARG A 73 10.43 4.39 -4.74
CA ARG A 73 10.99 5.25 -3.67
C ARG A 73 10.19 6.52 -3.39
N THR A 74 8.85 6.46 -3.50
CA THR A 74 7.99 7.64 -3.27
C THR A 74 7.75 7.89 -1.77
N LEU A 75 7.41 9.13 -1.39
CA LEU A 75 7.07 9.47 0.00
C LEU A 75 5.95 8.59 0.57
N TRP A 76 5.03 8.15 -0.28
CA TRP A 76 3.97 7.23 0.09
C TRP A 76 4.48 5.80 0.29
N ALA A 77 5.22 5.26 -0.69
CA ALA A 77 5.68 3.87 -0.66
C ALA A 77 6.70 3.61 0.46
N VAL A 78 7.53 4.60 0.79
CA VAL A 78 8.59 4.48 1.79
C VAL A 78 8.11 4.99 3.15
N TYR A 79 7.66 6.24 3.20
CA TYR A 79 7.35 6.91 4.46
C TYR A 79 5.87 6.97 4.78
N ARG A 80 4.98 6.42 3.94
CA ARG A 80 3.52 6.45 4.16
C ARG A 80 2.97 7.87 4.30
N ILE A 81 3.59 8.81 3.59
CA ILE A 81 3.23 10.22 3.58
C ILE A 81 2.61 10.60 2.24
N ARG A 82 1.48 11.32 2.30
CA ARG A 82 0.80 11.88 1.14
C ARG A 82 1.32 13.28 0.84
N PRO A 83 2.00 13.50 -0.29
CA PRO A 83 2.57 14.82 -0.63
C PRO A 83 1.50 15.91 -0.78
N ASP A 84 0.31 15.55 -1.26
CA ASP A 84 -0.79 16.48 -1.49
C ASP A 84 -1.29 17.17 -0.21
N LYS A 85 -1.09 16.53 0.96
CA LYS A 85 -1.48 17.07 2.26
C LYS A 85 -0.62 18.23 2.75
N PHE A 86 0.50 18.50 2.09
CA PHE A 86 1.35 19.66 2.37
C PHE A 86 0.91 20.93 1.64
N ASN A 87 -0.09 20.85 0.75
CA ASN A 87 -0.50 22.01 -0.03
C ASN A 87 -1.21 23.06 0.85
N PRO A 88 -0.60 24.24 1.10
CA PRO A 88 -1.17 25.25 1.98
C PRO A 88 -2.35 26.00 1.36
N ILE A 89 -2.53 25.92 0.03
CA ILE A 89 -3.69 26.49 -0.67
C ILE A 89 -4.93 25.62 -0.42
N LYS A 90 -4.75 24.29 -0.37
CA LYS A 90 -5.86 23.34 -0.18
C LYS A 90 -6.19 23.07 1.29
N HIS A 91 -5.25 23.35 2.20
CA HIS A 91 -5.36 22.93 3.59
C HIS A 91 -4.98 24.04 4.57
N LYS A 92 -5.72 24.11 5.68
CA LYS A 92 -5.45 25.07 6.76
C LYS A 92 -4.03 24.87 7.32
N PRO A 93 -3.31 25.93 7.73
CA PRO A 93 -1.94 25.83 8.23
C PRO A 93 -1.73 24.79 9.33
N LYS A 94 -2.65 24.73 10.31
CA LYS A 94 -2.60 23.73 11.40
C LYS A 94 -2.58 22.27 10.90
N TYR A 95 -3.27 21.99 9.79
CA TYR A 95 -3.33 20.65 9.20
C TYR A 95 -2.03 20.30 8.46
N VAL A 96 -1.44 21.29 7.77
CA VAL A 96 -0.14 21.15 7.11
C VAL A 96 0.97 20.92 8.15
N ILE A 97 0.99 21.69 9.24
CA ILE A 97 1.94 21.52 10.34
C ILE A 97 1.81 20.13 10.97
N ALA A 98 0.58 19.65 11.21
CA ALA A 98 0.35 18.30 11.72
C ALA A 98 0.91 17.22 10.78
N HIS A 99 0.75 17.39 9.47
CA HIS A 99 1.34 16.48 8.47
C HIS A 99 2.86 16.55 8.42
N PHE A 100 3.45 17.73 8.63
CA PHE A 100 4.90 17.88 8.70
C PHE A 100 5.48 17.18 9.92
N ARG A 101 4.86 17.35 11.10
CA ARG A 101 5.23 16.60 12.31
C ARG A 101 5.13 15.08 12.07
N LYS A 102 4.05 14.62 11.45
CA LYS A 102 3.90 13.20 11.06
C LYS A 102 5.02 12.73 10.15
N PHE A 103 5.40 13.53 9.16
CA PHE A 103 6.51 13.20 8.26
C PHE A 103 7.84 13.06 9.01
N LEU A 104 8.16 13.99 9.91
CA LEU A 104 9.37 13.88 10.75
C LEU A 104 9.38 12.60 11.60
N THR A 105 8.25 12.23 12.20
CA THR A 105 8.13 10.95 12.93
C THR A 105 8.33 9.75 12.00
N HIS A 106 7.77 9.80 10.80
CA HIS A 106 7.86 8.72 9.82
C HIS A 106 9.25 8.57 9.22
N LEU A 107 10.01 9.66 9.05
CA LEU A 107 11.43 9.61 8.64
C LEU A 107 12.30 8.84 9.62
N ARG A 108 11.96 8.88 10.92
CA ARG A 108 12.68 8.11 11.96
C ARG A 108 12.24 6.65 12.00
N LYS A 109 10.97 6.38 11.69
CA LYS A 109 10.38 5.04 11.79
C LYS A 109 10.66 4.18 10.55
N TYR A 110 10.54 4.75 9.36
CA TYR A 110 10.66 4.01 8.10
C TYR A 110 11.93 4.43 7.37
N LYS A 111 12.58 3.46 6.73
CA LYS A 111 13.83 3.66 6.00
C LYS A 111 13.62 3.35 4.53
N LEU A 112 14.42 3.99 3.68
CA LEU A 112 14.48 3.63 2.27
C LEU A 112 14.95 2.17 2.12
N PRO A 113 14.34 1.39 1.21
CA PRO A 113 14.82 0.06 0.91
C PRO A 113 16.30 0.09 0.53
N SER A 114 17.10 -0.65 1.30
CA SER A 114 18.56 -0.73 1.18
C SER A 114 19.01 -1.42 -0.10
N GLY A 115 18.14 -2.25 -0.68
CA GLY A 115 18.48 -3.16 -1.77
C GLY A 115 19.30 -4.38 -1.33
N GLN A 116 19.62 -4.51 -0.03
CA GLN A 116 20.33 -5.65 0.53
C GLN A 116 19.38 -6.62 1.27
N ARG A 117 18.27 -6.09 1.80
CA ARG A 117 17.26 -6.83 2.55
C ARG A 117 16.09 -7.22 1.65
N ALA A 118 15.53 -8.39 1.91
CA ALA A 118 14.29 -8.79 1.26
C ALA A 118 13.13 -7.88 1.69
N LEU A 119 12.05 -7.84 0.90
CA LEU A 119 10.95 -6.89 1.11
C LEU A 119 9.70 -7.53 1.72
N VAL A 120 8.91 -6.70 2.38
CA VAL A 120 7.49 -6.93 2.65
C VAL A 120 6.67 -5.86 1.95
N VAL A 121 5.90 -6.25 0.94
CA VAL A 121 5.15 -5.35 0.07
C VAL A 121 3.66 -5.53 0.34
N LYS A 122 3.00 -4.44 0.72
CA LYS A 122 1.60 -4.49 1.20
C LYS A 122 0.64 -3.85 0.21
N PHE A 123 -0.43 -4.56 -0.13
CA PHE A 123 -1.50 -4.13 -1.02
C PHE A 123 -2.85 -4.22 -0.33
N ILE A 124 -3.70 -3.19 -0.48
CA ILE A 124 -5.13 -3.28 -0.12
C ILE A 124 -6.05 -3.17 -1.34
N ARG A 125 -5.45 -3.01 -2.52
CA ARG A 125 -6.13 -2.80 -3.82
C ARG A 125 -5.80 -3.88 -4.84
N ALA A 126 -5.09 -4.93 -4.41
CA ALA A 126 -4.65 -6.04 -5.25
C ALA A 126 -5.38 -7.35 -4.95
N ASN A 127 -6.44 -7.34 -4.12
CA ASN A 127 -7.08 -8.59 -3.69
C ASN A 127 -7.59 -9.42 -4.89
N LEU A 128 -8.12 -8.74 -5.92
CA LEU A 128 -8.55 -9.38 -7.18
C LEU A 128 -7.40 -9.72 -8.13
N LEU A 129 -6.21 -9.16 -7.89
CA LEU A 129 -4.99 -9.46 -8.66
C LEU A 129 -4.22 -10.65 -8.10
N LEU A 130 -4.56 -11.15 -6.90
CA LEU A 130 -3.78 -12.22 -6.25
C LEU A 130 -3.60 -13.47 -7.11
N PRO A 131 -4.63 -14.00 -7.80
CA PRO A 131 -4.45 -15.15 -8.68
C PRO A 131 -3.45 -14.87 -9.81
N TRP A 132 -3.56 -13.71 -10.47
CA TRP A 132 -2.63 -13.28 -11.51
C TRP A 132 -1.21 -13.10 -10.97
N MET A 133 -1.07 -12.45 -9.80
CA MET A 133 0.23 -12.28 -9.15
C MET A 133 0.87 -13.63 -8.80
N SER A 134 0.09 -14.63 -8.36
CA SER A 134 0.63 -15.95 -7.98
C SER A 134 1.17 -16.74 -9.15
N GLN A 135 0.66 -16.53 -10.36
CA GLN A 135 1.21 -17.16 -11.57
C GLN A 135 2.45 -16.43 -12.09
N ASN A 136 2.52 -15.11 -11.90
CA ASN A 136 3.58 -14.27 -12.47
C ASN A 136 4.77 -14.04 -11.54
N PHE A 137 4.60 -14.21 -10.22
CA PHE A 137 5.62 -13.95 -9.21
C PHE A 137 5.71 -15.10 -8.21
N ASN A 138 6.91 -15.67 -8.06
CA ASN A 138 7.21 -16.66 -7.05
C ASN A 138 7.48 -15.99 -5.69
N SER A 139 6.47 -15.31 -5.14
CA SER A 139 6.53 -14.54 -3.90
C SER A 139 5.52 -15.09 -2.89
N PRO A 140 5.91 -15.40 -1.64
CA PRO A 140 4.96 -15.81 -0.61
C PRO A 140 3.86 -14.75 -0.42
N MET A 141 2.61 -15.19 -0.34
CA MET A 141 1.46 -14.28 -0.21
C MET A 141 0.65 -14.55 1.05
N VAL A 142 0.33 -13.48 1.77
CA VAL A 142 -0.51 -13.52 2.97
C VAL A 142 -1.76 -12.68 2.70
N LEU A 143 -2.92 -13.35 2.62
CA LEU A 143 -4.21 -12.67 2.55
C LEU A 143 -4.79 -12.52 3.97
N LEU A 144 -4.85 -11.28 4.46
CA LEU A 144 -5.38 -10.98 5.79
C LEU A 144 -6.90 -10.78 5.76
N LEU A 145 -7.61 -11.67 6.43
CA LEU A 145 -9.05 -11.59 6.65
C LEU A 145 -9.35 -11.07 8.06
N ARG A 146 -10.34 -10.18 8.17
CA ARG A 146 -10.90 -9.69 9.42
C ARG A 146 -12.41 -9.66 9.27
N HIS A 147 -13.13 -9.94 10.35
CA HIS A 147 -14.60 -9.91 10.35
C HIS A 147 -15.13 -8.63 9.68
N PRO A 148 -16.05 -8.73 8.70
CA PRO A 148 -16.48 -7.59 7.89
C PRO A 148 -17.10 -6.48 8.74
N CYS A 149 -17.92 -6.82 9.75
CA CYS A 149 -18.49 -5.81 10.65
C CYS A 149 -17.41 -5.06 11.45
N ALA A 150 -16.29 -5.71 11.79
CA ALA A 150 -15.20 -5.04 12.49
C ALA A 150 -14.40 -4.12 11.55
N VAL A 151 -14.24 -4.50 10.28
CA VAL A 151 -13.65 -3.65 9.24
C VAL A 151 -14.50 -2.41 9.01
N ILE A 152 -15.82 -2.58 8.87
CA ILE A 152 -16.79 -1.48 8.68
C ILE A 152 -16.82 -0.58 9.92
N ALA A 153 -16.99 -1.13 11.12
CA ALA A 153 -16.99 -0.36 12.36
C ALA A 153 -15.69 0.44 12.53
N SER A 154 -14.53 -0.18 12.25
CA SER A 154 -13.25 0.54 12.28
C SER A 154 -13.14 1.63 11.21
N ARG A 155 -13.89 1.54 10.11
CA ARG A 155 -13.86 2.54 9.05
C ARG A 155 -14.75 3.74 9.40
N LEU A 156 -15.93 3.47 9.97
CA LEU A 156 -16.87 4.48 10.47
C LEU A 156 -16.29 5.28 11.64
N SER A 157 -15.39 4.70 12.44
CA SER A 157 -14.77 5.42 13.57
C SER A 157 -13.64 6.39 13.17
N ILE A 158 -13.20 6.39 11.91
CA ILE A 158 -12.14 7.30 11.47
C ILE A 158 -12.76 8.66 11.14
N PRO A 159 -12.30 9.76 11.74
CA PRO A 159 -12.80 11.11 11.43
C PRO A 159 -12.43 11.62 10.02
N ASP A 160 -11.71 10.81 9.24
CA ASP A 160 -10.98 11.24 8.06
C ASP A 160 -11.91 11.32 6.84
N ARG A 161 -11.89 12.49 6.18
CA ARG A 161 -12.72 12.83 5.00
C ARG A 161 -12.16 12.25 3.69
N ASP A 162 -11.07 11.50 3.76
CA ASP A 162 -10.39 10.92 2.60
C ASP A 162 -11.07 9.64 2.06
N TRP A 163 -12.07 9.13 2.77
CA TRP A 163 -12.89 8.02 2.31
C TRP A 163 -14.37 8.37 2.39
N ASP A 164 -15.05 8.25 1.26
CA ASP A 164 -16.48 8.45 1.11
C ASP A 164 -17.06 7.14 0.53
N ALA A 165 -18.08 6.61 1.19
CA ALA A 165 -18.73 5.38 0.80
C ALA A 165 -19.44 5.52 -0.56
N GLN A 166 -20.05 6.68 -0.83
CA GLN A 166 -20.77 6.95 -2.06
C GLN A 166 -19.79 6.99 -3.24
N VAL A 167 -18.69 7.71 -3.09
CA VAL A 167 -17.61 7.77 -4.10
C VAL A 167 -16.93 6.41 -4.29
N ALA A 168 -16.98 5.52 -3.30
CA ALA A 168 -16.41 4.18 -3.42
C ALA A 168 -17.32 3.23 -4.22
N ILE A 169 -18.65 3.39 -4.14
CA ILE A 169 -19.61 2.62 -4.93
C ILE A 169 -19.44 2.93 -6.42
N ASP A 170 -19.28 4.21 -6.79
CA ASP A 170 -19.12 4.64 -8.19
C ASP A 170 -17.85 4.12 -8.90
N ARG A 171 -16.97 3.40 -8.18
CA ARG A 171 -15.72 2.84 -8.75
C ARG A 171 -15.86 1.39 -9.22
N TYR A 172 -16.96 0.74 -8.87
CA TYR A 172 -17.29 -0.64 -9.22
C TYR A 172 -18.43 -0.67 -10.22
#